data_AF-A0AAU9AN49-F1
#
_entry.id   AF-A0AAU9AN49-F1
#
_cell.length_a   1.000
_cell.length_b   1.000
_cell.length_c   1.000
_cell.angle_alpha   90.00
_cell.angle_beta   90.00
_cell.angle_gamma   90.00
#
_symmetry.space_group_name_H-M   'P 1'
#
loop_
_entity.id
_entity.type
_entity.pdbx_description
1 polymer ?
#
loop_
_entity_poly.entity_id
_entity_poly.type
_entity_poly.pdbx_seq_one_letter_code
_entity_poly.pdbx_strand_id
1 'polypeptide(L)'
;MGQWREHARLKGRFLPDYPDDLQVIAHDGGPRIAHASPELIWVRVVAASGDVFDGIVLNQPHGLRSVAQNGPIRFLAPATAPHPVMTSDKYLRERADWTITPCDQCGFDELFDAPSDLMRAVFPNVPQGAVMEMFTAKCPLCGGIQGLEAVASRDAAPAARKPWWRFWR
;
A
#
# COMPACT_ATOMS: atom_id res chain seq x y z
N MET A 1 10.98 25.60 8.52
CA MET A 1 11.50 24.32 8.01
C MET A 1 10.34 23.35 7.87
N GLY A 2 10.31 22.53 6.81
CA GLY A 2 9.24 21.56 6.60
C GLY A 2 9.30 20.44 7.64
N GLN A 3 8.18 20.12 8.28
CA GLN A 3 8.08 19.10 9.35
C GLN A 3 8.55 17.70 8.89
N TRP A 4 8.49 17.41 7.59
CA TRP A 4 8.92 16.14 7.00
C TRP A 4 10.43 15.85 7.12
N ARG A 5 11.27 16.89 7.26
CA ARG A 5 12.74 16.72 7.31
C ARG A 5 13.21 16.02 8.59
N GLU A 6 12.45 16.18 9.66
CA GLU A 6 12.71 15.55 10.95
C GLU A 6 11.99 14.21 11.10
N HIS A 7 11.17 13.83 10.12
CA HIS A 7 10.42 12.58 10.15
C HIS A 7 11.37 11.39 10.15
N ALA A 8 11.26 10.52 11.17
CA ALA A 8 12.20 9.42 11.38
C ALA A 8 12.32 8.48 10.17
N ARG A 9 11.23 8.30 9.41
CA ARG A 9 11.20 7.46 8.19
C ARG A 9 11.78 8.12 6.95
N LEU A 10 11.90 9.45 6.93
CA LEU A 10 12.46 10.20 5.78
C LEU A 10 13.89 10.70 6.03
N LYS A 11 14.33 10.73 7.29
CA LYS A 11 15.69 11.12 7.66
C LYS A 11 16.72 10.28 6.89
N GLY A 12 17.66 10.95 6.22
CA GLY A 12 18.71 10.32 5.43
C GLY A 12 18.30 9.89 4.01
N ARG A 13 17.05 10.15 3.59
CA ARG A 13 16.56 9.84 2.23
C ARG A 13 16.61 11.03 1.27
N PHE A 14 16.84 12.24 1.78
CA PHE A 14 16.94 13.45 0.98
C PHE A 14 18.32 13.61 0.35
N LEU A 15 18.37 14.26 -0.81
CA LEU A 15 19.65 14.66 -1.42
C LEU A 15 20.36 15.74 -0.58
N PRO A 16 21.70 15.68 -0.45
CA PRO A 16 22.46 16.69 0.30
C PRO A 16 22.22 18.12 -0.18
N ASP A 17 22.18 18.33 -1.50
CA ASP A 17 22.01 19.64 -2.13
C ASP A 17 20.54 20.03 -2.34
N TYR A 18 19.62 19.08 -2.19
CA TYR A 18 18.18 19.28 -2.39
C TYR A 18 17.41 18.68 -1.22
N PRO A 19 17.32 19.40 -0.10
CA PRO A 19 16.96 18.80 1.17
C PRO A 19 15.44 18.62 1.39
N ASP A 20 14.65 18.81 0.32
CA ASP A 20 13.23 18.41 0.21
C ASP A 20 13.00 17.36 -0.88
N ASP A 21 14.05 16.95 -1.62
CA ASP A 21 13.92 16.09 -2.78
C ASP A 21 14.38 14.66 -2.40
N LEU A 22 13.52 13.68 -2.67
CA LEU A 22 13.78 12.26 -2.41
C LEU A 22 13.24 11.37 -3.53
N GLN A 23 13.58 10.09 -3.51
CA GLN A 23 13.04 9.11 -4.46
C GLN A 23 11.82 8.39 -3.90
N VAL A 24 10.76 8.27 -4.70
CA VAL A 24 9.50 7.56 -4.39
C VAL A 24 9.26 6.47 -5.42
N ILE A 25 8.78 5.31 -4.98
CA ILE A 25 8.26 4.26 -5.86
C ILE A 25 6.84 4.67 -6.29
N ALA A 26 6.66 5.02 -7.55
CA ALA A 26 5.38 5.36 -8.16
C ALA A 26 4.82 4.19 -8.97
N HIS A 27 3.50 4.07 -9.05
CA HIS A 27 2.83 2.97 -9.74
C HIS A 27 1.42 3.36 -10.20
N ASP A 28 0.92 2.67 -11.22
CA ASP A 28 -0.49 2.74 -11.64
C ASP A 28 -1.37 1.67 -10.94
N GLY A 29 -0.75 0.80 -10.14
CA GLY A 29 -1.38 -0.30 -9.42
C GLY A 29 -0.45 -1.50 -9.31
N GLY A 30 -0.86 -2.51 -8.56
CA GLY A 30 -0.15 -3.78 -8.42
C GLY A 30 -0.30 -4.70 -9.64
N PRO A 31 0.43 -5.82 -9.68
CA PRO A 31 0.55 -6.69 -10.87
C PRO A 31 -0.76 -7.37 -11.31
N ARG A 32 -1.82 -7.29 -10.50
CA ARG A 32 -3.17 -7.80 -10.83
C ARG A 32 -4.07 -6.76 -11.47
N ILE A 33 -3.70 -5.49 -11.42
CA ILE A 33 -4.55 -4.35 -11.82
C ILE A 33 -3.87 -3.53 -12.92
N ALA A 34 -2.58 -3.24 -12.77
CA ALA A 34 -1.80 -2.48 -13.74
C ALA A 34 -0.78 -3.37 -14.48
N HIS A 35 -0.56 -3.05 -15.75
CA HIS A 35 0.48 -3.69 -16.56
C HIS A 35 1.83 -2.97 -16.47
N ALA A 36 1.83 -1.67 -16.16
CA ALA A 36 3.05 -0.90 -16.02
C ALA A 36 3.79 -1.34 -14.75
N SER A 37 5.10 -1.55 -14.86
CA SER A 37 5.96 -1.78 -13.70
C SER A 37 6.07 -0.50 -12.87
N PRO A 38 6.21 -0.59 -11.54
CA PRO A 38 6.50 0.57 -10.72
C PRO A 38 7.84 1.22 -11.13
N GLU A 39 7.91 2.53 -10.98
CA GLU A 39 9.08 3.34 -11.33
C GLU A 39 9.59 4.11 -10.12
N LEU A 40 10.91 4.28 -10.04
CA LEU A 40 11.54 5.13 -9.03
C LEU A 40 11.67 6.56 -9.58
N ILE A 41 10.99 7.51 -8.94
CA ILE A 41 10.92 8.90 -9.41
C ILE A 41 11.39 9.88 -8.34
N TRP A 42 11.89 11.03 -8.76
CA TRP A 42 12.25 12.14 -7.89
C TRP A 42 11.02 12.97 -7.54
N VAL A 43 10.87 13.29 -6.26
CA VAL A 43 9.76 14.05 -5.72
C VAL A 43 10.29 15.10 -4.77
N ARG A 44 9.80 16.34 -4.91
CA ARG A 44 9.95 17.40 -3.91
C ARG A 44 8.81 17.33 -2.92
N VAL A 45 9.11 17.12 -1.65
CA VAL A 45 8.11 17.11 -0.57
C VAL A 45 7.64 18.54 -0.29
N VAL A 46 6.33 18.73 -0.22
CA VAL A 46 5.71 20.06 0.01
C VAL A 46 4.81 20.10 1.24
N ALA A 47 4.29 18.95 1.69
CA ALA A 47 3.49 18.86 2.91
C ALA A 47 3.60 17.47 3.57
N ALA A 48 3.24 17.43 4.85
CA ALA A 48 3.15 16.22 5.65
C ALA A 48 1.92 16.25 6.55
N SER A 49 1.26 15.10 6.71
CA SER A 49 0.15 14.88 7.63
C SER A 49 0.31 13.50 8.26
N GLY A 50 0.87 13.46 9.47
CA GLY A 50 1.30 12.21 10.09
C GLY A 50 2.34 11.49 9.22
N ASP A 51 2.04 10.24 8.86
CA ASP A 51 2.89 9.40 7.99
C ASP A 51 2.57 9.53 6.48
N VAL A 52 1.66 10.44 6.10
CA VAL A 52 1.29 10.72 4.71
C VAL A 52 1.99 12.00 4.26
N PHE A 53 2.62 11.95 3.09
CA PHE A 53 3.34 13.07 2.51
C PHE A 53 2.78 13.43 1.14
N ASP A 54 2.74 14.73 0.87
CA ASP A 54 2.41 15.27 -0.45
C ASP A 54 3.66 15.88 -1.06
N GLY A 55 3.83 15.71 -2.37
CA GLY A 55 4.97 16.21 -3.11
C GLY A 55 4.65 16.53 -4.57
N ILE A 56 5.67 17.04 -5.27
CA ILE A 56 5.63 17.36 -6.69
C ILE A 56 6.66 16.50 -7.43
N VAL A 57 6.23 15.85 -8.50
CA VAL A 57 7.07 14.97 -9.32
C VAL A 57 8.07 15.81 -10.14
N LEU A 58 9.36 15.47 -10.05
CA LEU A 58 10.45 16.25 -10.64
C LEU A 58 10.91 15.75 -12.02
N ASN A 59 10.72 14.47 -12.32
CA ASN A 59 11.06 13.87 -13.62
C ASN A 59 9.87 13.13 -14.23
N GLN A 60 9.81 13.07 -15.56
CA GLN A 60 8.75 12.36 -16.27
C GLN A 60 8.90 10.83 -16.10
N PRO A 61 7.87 10.12 -15.60
CA PRO A 61 7.83 8.66 -15.64
C PRO A 61 7.75 8.15 -17.09
N HIS A 62 8.30 6.96 -17.34
CA HIS A 62 8.42 6.38 -18.68
C HIS A 62 7.16 5.64 -19.14
N GLY A 63 6.52 4.91 -18.24
CA GLY A 63 5.39 4.01 -18.52
C GLY A 63 4.15 4.24 -17.66
N LEU A 64 4.25 5.03 -16.58
CA LEU A 64 3.10 5.38 -15.75
C LEU A 64 2.17 6.37 -16.47
N ARG A 65 0.86 6.18 -16.26
CA ARG A 65 -0.21 7.01 -16.84
C ARG A 65 -0.85 7.93 -15.82
N SER A 66 -0.88 7.52 -14.55
CA SER A 66 -1.49 8.30 -13.46
C SER A 66 -0.53 9.34 -12.88
N VAL A 67 0.75 9.28 -13.22
CA VAL A 67 1.81 10.14 -12.68
C VAL A 67 2.48 10.91 -13.83
N ALA A 68 2.64 12.22 -13.66
CA ALA A 68 3.24 13.09 -14.66
C ALA A 68 4.23 14.07 -14.00
N GLN A 69 5.23 14.51 -14.76
CA GLN A 69 6.16 15.54 -14.29
C GLN A 69 5.41 16.82 -13.90
N ASN A 70 5.85 17.47 -12.83
CA ASN A 70 5.21 18.63 -12.19
C ASN A 70 3.81 18.34 -11.62
N GLY A 71 3.34 17.09 -11.69
CA GLY A 71 2.09 16.67 -11.08
C GLY A 71 2.22 16.46 -9.57
N PRO A 72 1.09 16.52 -8.84
CA PRO A 72 1.07 16.15 -7.44
C PRO A 72 1.24 14.64 -7.28
N ILE A 73 1.85 14.25 -6.16
CA ILE A 73 1.93 12.85 -5.74
C ILE A 73 1.77 12.77 -4.23
N ARG A 74 1.08 11.71 -3.79
CA ARG A 74 0.93 11.36 -2.38
C ARG A 74 1.65 10.05 -2.11
N PHE A 75 2.35 9.95 -0.99
CA PHE A 75 3.11 8.76 -0.66
C PHE A 75 3.20 8.50 0.86
N LEU A 76 3.49 7.27 1.21
CA LEU A 76 3.82 6.80 2.57
C LEU A 76 5.31 6.49 2.65
N ALA A 77 5.86 6.40 3.86
CA ALA A 77 7.23 5.96 4.10
C ALA A 77 7.27 4.66 4.93
N PRO A 78 6.99 3.50 4.30
CA PRO A 78 6.91 2.22 5.02
C PRO A 78 8.25 1.87 5.65
N ALA A 79 8.20 1.23 6.81
CA ALA A 79 9.41 0.82 7.55
C ALA A 79 10.28 -0.16 6.76
N THR A 80 9.62 -0.95 5.92
CA THR A 80 10.14 -2.15 5.27
C THR A 80 10.51 -1.91 3.81
N ALA A 81 10.15 -0.75 3.25
CA ALA A 81 10.40 -0.41 1.86
C ALA A 81 11.74 0.34 1.69
N PRO A 82 12.50 0.04 0.62
CA PRO A 82 13.76 0.72 0.33
C PRO A 82 13.56 2.20 0.00
N HIS A 83 12.38 2.59 -0.45
CA HIS A 83 11.97 3.96 -0.73
C HIS A 83 10.52 4.18 -0.27
N PRO A 84 10.12 5.42 0.03
CA PRO A 84 8.72 5.78 0.15
C PRO A 84 7.92 5.32 -1.07
N VAL A 85 6.64 5.02 -0.86
CA VAL A 85 5.77 4.40 -1.87
C VAL A 85 4.55 5.27 -2.10
N MET A 86 4.25 5.55 -3.36
CA MET A 86 3.05 6.26 -3.79
C MET A 86 1.79 5.60 -3.20
N THR A 87 0.80 6.41 -2.90
CA THR A 87 -0.48 5.93 -2.40
C THR A 87 -1.63 6.72 -3.00
N SER A 88 -2.86 6.24 -2.78
CA SER A 88 -4.09 6.87 -3.25
C SER A 88 -5.03 7.14 -2.07
N ASP A 89 -5.89 8.13 -2.21
CA ASP A 89 -6.91 8.42 -1.21
C ASP A 89 -7.86 7.25 -0.98
N LYS A 90 -8.12 6.47 -2.04
CA LYS A 90 -8.95 5.27 -1.92
C LYS A 90 -8.28 4.23 -1.04
N TYR A 91 -7.00 3.95 -1.29
CA TYR A 91 -6.23 3.06 -0.43
C TYR A 91 -6.20 3.56 1.01
N LEU A 92 -5.89 4.84 1.25
CA LEU A 92 -5.81 5.39 2.61
C LEU A 92 -7.12 5.29 3.39
N ARG A 93 -8.27 5.49 2.72
CA ARG A 93 -9.58 5.31 3.35
C ARG A 93 -9.84 3.87 3.75
N GLU A 94 -9.50 2.92 2.89
CA GLU A 94 -9.75 1.49 3.15
C GLU A 94 -8.69 0.88 4.07
N ARG A 95 -7.46 1.38 4.07
CA ARG A 95 -6.31 0.85 4.82
C ARG A 95 -6.60 0.66 6.31
N ALA A 96 -7.38 1.55 6.91
CA ALA A 96 -7.71 1.49 8.34
C ALA A 96 -8.59 0.27 8.72
N ASP A 97 -9.34 -0.27 7.76
CA ASP A 97 -10.26 -1.39 7.98
C ASP A 97 -9.57 -2.76 7.86
N TRP A 98 -8.27 -2.78 7.54
CA TRP A 98 -7.52 -4.01 7.28
C TRP A 98 -6.21 -4.05 8.06
N THR A 99 -5.90 -5.21 8.62
CA THR A 99 -4.53 -5.52 8.99
C THR A 99 -3.82 -6.20 7.84
N ILE A 100 -2.71 -5.60 7.42
CA ILE A 100 -1.82 -6.14 6.40
C ILE A 100 -0.71 -6.91 7.10
N THR A 101 -0.62 -8.20 6.80
CA THR A 101 0.51 -9.03 7.19
C THR A 101 1.66 -8.76 6.22
N PRO A 102 2.86 -8.39 6.70
CA PRO A 102 4.03 -8.13 5.87
C PRO A 102 4.33 -9.27 4.89
N CYS A 103 4.89 -8.92 3.74
CA CYS A 103 5.26 -9.88 2.72
C CYS A 103 6.27 -10.90 3.26
N ASP A 104 6.00 -12.18 3.01
CA ASP A 104 6.83 -13.32 3.42
C ASP A 104 8.26 -13.33 2.84
N GLN A 105 8.50 -12.58 1.76
CA GLN A 105 9.81 -12.54 1.09
C GLN A 105 10.60 -11.26 1.36
N CYS A 106 9.98 -10.08 1.22
CA CYS A 106 10.68 -8.80 1.34
C CYS A 106 10.26 -7.98 2.57
N GLY A 107 9.28 -8.45 3.35
CA GLY A 107 8.77 -7.74 4.52
C GLY A 107 7.89 -6.53 4.20
N PHE A 108 7.61 -6.22 2.93
CA PHE A 108 6.76 -5.09 2.56
C PHE A 108 5.37 -5.17 3.22
N ASP A 109 4.96 -4.11 3.89
CA ASP A 109 3.79 -4.07 4.80
C ASP A 109 2.69 -3.09 4.34
N GLU A 110 2.76 -2.61 3.10
CA GLU A 110 1.70 -1.82 2.46
C GLU A 110 1.20 -2.50 1.17
N LEU A 111 0.17 -1.92 0.56
CA LEU A 111 -0.34 -2.32 -0.76
C LEU A 111 -0.25 -1.14 -1.72
N PHE A 112 -0.18 -1.45 -3.03
CA PHE A 112 -0.31 -0.43 -4.07
C PHE A 112 -1.78 -0.08 -4.34
N ASP A 113 -2.65 -1.09 -4.23
CA ASP A 113 -4.06 -0.98 -4.57
C ASP A 113 -4.93 -0.99 -3.31
N ALA A 114 -6.10 -0.35 -3.39
CA ALA A 114 -7.11 -0.47 -2.37
C ALA A 114 -7.58 -1.94 -2.21
N PRO A 115 -7.78 -2.44 -0.98
CA PRO A 115 -8.27 -3.79 -0.74
C PRO A 115 -9.49 -4.18 -1.59
N SER A 116 -10.44 -3.26 -1.79
CA SER A 116 -11.62 -3.50 -2.63
C SER A 116 -11.30 -3.76 -4.10
N ASP A 117 -10.27 -3.11 -4.65
CA ASP A 117 -9.84 -3.33 -6.03
C ASP A 117 -9.07 -4.64 -6.18
N LEU A 118 -8.24 -5.00 -5.18
CA LEU A 118 -7.59 -6.31 -5.12
C LEU A 118 -8.62 -7.44 -5.03
N MET A 119 -9.62 -7.31 -4.17
CA MET A 119 -10.69 -8.30 -4.05
C MET A 119 -11.43 -8.48 -5.37
N ARG A 120 -11.75 -7.40 -6.09
CA ARG A 120 -12.40 -7.47 -7.41
C ARG A 120 -11.52 -8.18 -8.44
N ALA A 121 -10.20 -7.92 -8.42
CA ALA A 121 -9.26 -8.51 -9.37
C ALA A 121 -8.96 -10.00 -9.08
N VAL A 122 -8.91 -10.38 -7.80
CA VAL A 122 -8.57 -11.75 -7.36
C VAL A 122 -9.81 -12.65 -7.27
N PHE A 123 -10.96 -12.10 -6.87
CA PHE A 123 -12.21 -12.82 -6.64
C PHE A 123 -13.36 -12.18 -7.44
N PRO A 124 -13.36 -12.30 -8.78
CA PRO A 124 -14.37 -11.64 -9.62
C PRO A 124 -15.80 -12.13 -9.39
N ASN A 125 -15.98 -13.31 -8.80
CA ASN A 125 -17.27 -13.98 -8.61
C ASN A 125 -17.71 -14.03 -7.14
N VAL A 126 -17.29 -13.08 -6.30
CA VAL A 126 -17.77 -12.98 -4.92
C VAL A 126 -19.29 -12.76 -4.91
N PRO A 127 -20.07 -13.59 -4.19
CA PRO A 127 -21.51 -13.42 -4.11
C PRO A 127 -21.89 -12.03 -3.57
N GLN A 128 -22.98 -11.46 -4.09
CA GLN A 128 -23.49 -10.19 -3.61
C GLN A 128 -23.81 -10.28 -2.11
N GLY A 129 -23.27 -9.34 -1.33
CA GLY A 129 -23.44 -9.30 0.13
C GLY A 129 -22.48 -10.19 0.93
N ALA A 130 -21.59 -10.94 0.27
CA ALA A 130 -20.51 -11.63 0.98
C ALA A 130 -19.52 -10.61 1.55
N VAL A 131 -19.18 -10.78 2.83
CA VAL A 131 -18.18 -9.97 3.53
C VAL A 131 -16.87 -10.75 3.53
N MET A 132 -15.79 -10.11 3.08
CA MET A 132 -14.47 -10.72 3.07
C MET A 132 -13.81 -10.50 4.44
N GLU A 133 -13.57 -11.57 5.19
CA GLU A 133 -12.87 -11.51 6.47
C GLU A 133 -11.35 -11.57 6.29
N MET A 134 -10.88 -12.38 5.34
CA MET A 134 -9.46 -12.53 5.07
C MET A 134 -9.19 -12.96 3.63
N PHE A 135 -8.09 -12.49 3.06
CA PHE A 135 -7.59 -12.99 1.79
C PHE A 135 -6.08 -12.79 1.65
N THR A 136 -5.50 -13.37 0.61
CA THR A 136 -4.07 -13.16 0.29
C THR A 136 -3.92 -12.37 -1.00
N ALA A 137 -2.89 -11.53 -1.06
CA ALA A 137 -2.51 -10.76 -2.22
C ALA A 137 -1.04 -11.03 -2.59
N LYS A 138 -0.69 -10.76 -3.85
CA LYS A 138 0.69 -10.79 -4.31
C LYS A 138 1.37 -9.46 -3.96
N CYS A 139 2.54 -9.54 -3.33
CA CYS A 139 3.35 -8.37 -3.01
C CYS A 139 3.72 -7.62 -4.30
N PRO A 140 3.40 -6.32 -4.40
CA PRO A 140 3.65 -5.56 -5.61
C PRO A 140 5.14 -5.25 -5.84
N LEU A 141 6.00 -5.40 -4.81
CA LEU A 141 7.44 -5.15 -4.93
C LEU A 141 8.25 -6.38 -5.36
N CYS A 142 7.92 -7.58 -4.87
CA CYS A 142 8.73 -8.78 -5.12
C CYS A 142 7.94 -10.02 -5.61
N GLY A 143 6.61 -9.97 -5.64
CA GLY A 143 5.77 -11.11 -6.04
C GLY A 143 5.57 -12.19 -4.97
N GLY A 144 6.08 -11.98 -3.75
CA GLY A 144 5.77 -12.79 -2.57
C GLY A 144 4.29 -12.70 -2.15
N ILE A 145 3.94 -13.24 -0.99
CA ILE A 145 2.56 -13.28 -0.48
C ILE A 145 2.40 -12.33 0.69
N GLN A 146 1.30 -11.56 0.68
CA GLN A 146 0.82 -10.76 1.80
C GLN A 146 -0.56 -11.28 2.21
N GLY A 147 -0.84 -11.25 3.52
CA GLY A 147 -2.16 -11.57 4.09
C GLY A 147 -2.91 -10.28 4.41
N LEU A 148 -4.21 -10.26 4.18
CA LEU A 148 -5.10 -9.20 4.61
C LEU A 148 -6.20 -9.81 5.48
N GLU A 149 -6.47 -9.17 6.60
CA GLU A 149 -7.53 -9.56 7.52
C GLU A 149 -8.33 -8.32 7.91
N ALA A 150 -9.65 -8.38 7.83
CA ALA A 150 -10.52 -7.28 8.22
C ALA A 150 -10.38 -7.03 9.73
N VAL A 151 -10.29 -5.76 10.13
CA VAL A 151 -10.22 -5.41 11.57
C VAL A 151 -11.47 -5.89 12.30
N ALA A 152 -12.65 -5.73 11.68
CA ALA A 152 -13.91 -6.18 12.24
C ALA A 152 -13.98 -7.70 12.51
N SER A 153 -13.27 -8.54 11.74
CA SER A 153 -13.25 -9.99 11.97
C SER A 153 -12.33 -10.40 13.13
N ARG A 154 -11.33 -9.58 13.48
CA ARG A 154 -10.47 -9.82 14.64
C ARG A 154 -11.19 -9.56 15.96
N ASP A 155 -12.02 -8.52 15.99
CA ASP A 155 -12.80 -8.14 17.17
C ASP A 155 -14.03 -9.03 17.37
N ALA A 156 -14.39 -9.84 16.36
CA ALA A 156 -15.41 -10.86 16.50
C ALA A 156 -14.89 -12.00 17.40
N ALA A 157 -15.59 -12.25 18.51
CA ALA A 157 -15.29 -13.39 19.37
C ALA A 157 -15.22 -14.68 18.54
N PRO A 158 -14.22 -15.56 18.76
CA PRO A 158 -14.06 -16.76 17.96
C PRO A 158 -15.36 -17.56 17.99
N ALA A 159 -15.94 -17.79 16.82
CA ALA A 159 -17.13 -18.63 16.70
C ALA A 159 -16.83 -19.97 17.39
N ALA A 160 -17.66 -20.33 18.39
CA ALA A 160 -17.48 -21.54 19.16
C ALA A 160 -17.29 -22.73 18.19
N ARG A 161 -16.08 -23.32 18.19
CA ARG A 161 -15.75 -24.46 17.33
C ARG A 161 -16.75 -25.57 17.61
N LYS A 162 -17.68 -25.82 16.68
CA LYS A 162 -18.61 -26.93 16.79
C LYS A 162 -17.79 -28.21 16.89
N PRO A 163 -17.96 -29.00 17.96
CA PRO A 163 -17.13 -30.17 18.11
C PRO A 163 -17.36 -31.21 17.01
N TRP A 164 -16.25 -31.74 16.48
CA TRP A 164 -16.19 -32.67 15.37
C TRP A 164 -16.97 -33.98 15.59
N TRP A 165 -17.31 -34.32 16.85
CA TRP A 165 -18.06 -35.53 17.21
C TRP A 165 -19.58 -35.43 17.01
N ARG A 166 -20.13 -34.27 16.64
CA ARG A 166 -21.59 -34.11 16.41
C ARG A 166 -22.10 -34.58 15.04
N PHE A 167 -21.21 -35.03 14.15
CA PHE A 167 -21.58 -35.49 12.79
C PHE A 167 -21.82 -37.01 12.68
N TRP A 168 -21.71 -37.76 13.78
CA TRP A 168 -21.95 -39.21 13.81
C TRP A 168 -23.16 -39.53 14.71
N ARG A 169 -24.38 -39.30 14.21
CA ARG A 169 -25.64 -39.85 14.73
C ARG A 169 -26.60 -40.13 13.59
#